data_AF-A0A3N0A5V3-F1
#
_entry.id   AF-A0A3N0A5V3-F1
#
_cell.length_a   1.000
_cell.length_b   1.000
_cell.length_c   1.000
_cell.angle_alpha   90.00
_cell.angle_beta   90.00
_cell.angle_gamma   90.00
#
_symmetry.space_group_name_H-M   'P 1'
#
loop_
_entity.id
_entity.type
_entity.pdbx_description
1 polymer ?
#
loop_
_entity_poly.entity_id
_entity_poly.type
_entity_poly.pdbx_seq_one_letter_code
_entity_poly.pdbx_strand_id
1 'polypeptide(L)'
;KFREGNTLYDNTIRLGMYSKFIPIWINLFGKDNVLILSYEKFFTNVQREILPIFDFLGMPPPANTDYTTIYNKTKIVKHVGCFGIVMNSRLRWMRRITPQFLRNSVAKFILNNASAPIMDEKDQKFLEDVYMHEIAMLDHYF
;
A
#
# COMPACT_ATOMS: atom_id res chain seq x y z
N LYS A 1 22.79 -15.82 1.53
CA LYS A 1 23.48 -15.18 0.38
C LYS A 1 22.44 -14.94 -0.70
N PHE A 2 21.90 -13.72 -0.80
CA PHE A 2 20.98 -13.36 -1.87
C PHE A 2 21.73 -13.42 -3.21
N ARG A 3 21.16 -14.10 -4.21
CA ARG A 3 21.76 -14.21 -5.54
C ARG A 3 21.72 -12.82 -6.21
N GLU A 4 22.89 -12.27 -6.50
CA GLU A 4 23.07 -11.13 -7.40
C GLU A 4 22.39 -11.46 -8.74
N GLY A 5 21.24 -10.85 -9.01
CA GLY A 5 20.50 -11.13 -10.25
C GLY A 5 19.09 -10.58 -10.35
N ASN A 6 18.46 -10.13 -9.26
CA ASN A 6 17.15 -9.48 -9.32
C ASN A 6 17.06 -8.33 -8.31
N THR A 7 17.71 -7.20 -8.65
CA THR A 7 17.80 -6.01 -7.81
C THR A 7 16.44 -5.49 -7.36
N LEU A 8 15.39 -5.63 -8.18
CA LEU A 8 14.03 -5.18 -7.84
C LEU A 8 13.40 -6.00 -6.70
N TYR A 9 13.57 -7.33 -6.71
CA TYR A 9 13.02 -8.22 -5.68
C TYR A 9 13.76 -8.04 -4.35
N ASP A 10 15.09 -7.97 -4.42
CA ASP A 10 15.93 -7.71 -3.23
C ASP A 10 15.58 -6.36 -2.61
N ASN A 11 15.42 -5.31 -3.44
CA ASN A 11 15.00 -4.00 -2.95
C ASN A 11 13.60 -4.04 -2.32
N THR A 12 12.64 -4.76 -2.90
CA THR A 12 11.28 -4.84 -2.35
C THR A 12 11.27 -5.51 -0.97
N ILE A 13 12.01 -6.61 -0.81
CA ILE A 13 12.13 -7.28 0.49
C ILE A 13 12.85 -6.38 1.51
N ARG A 14 13.93 -5.71 1.10
CA ARG A 14 14.68 -4.83 2.00
C ARG A 14 13.87 -3.61 2.45
N LEU A 15 12.99 -3.08 1.61
CA LEU A 15 12.10 -1.97 1.97
C LEU A 15 11.07 -2.37 3.03
N GLY A 16 10.69 -3.64 3.10
CA GLY A 16 9.80 -4.16 4.15
C GLY A 16 10.46 -4.35 5.52
N MET A 17 11.78 -4.18 5.64
CA MET A 17 12.52 -4.33 6.90
C MET A 17 12.47 -3.04 7.74
N TYR A 18 11.29 -2.73 8.27
CA TYR A 18 11.01 -1.50 9.03
C TYR A 18 11.84 -1.31 10.32
N SER A 19 12.24 -2.40 11.00
CA SER A 19 13.07 -2.39 12.21
C SER A 19 14.43 -1.71 11.99
N LYS A 20 14.90 -1.65 10.73
CA LYS A 20 16.13 -0.94 10.36
C LYS A 20 15.93 0.57 10.26
N PHE A 21 14.73 1.00 9.93
CA PHE A 21 14.43 2.40 9.65
C PHE A 21 13.82 3.12 10.85
N ILE A 22 12.93 2.45 11.59
CA ILE A 22 12.25 3.04 12.76
C ILE A 22 13.24 3.63 13.79
N PRO A 23 14.33 2.94 14.21
CA PRO A 23 15.29 3.52 15.15
C PRO A 23 15.94 4.80 14.64
N ILE A 24 16.16 4.91 13.32
CA ILE A 24 16.78 6.10 12.71
C ILE A 24 15.84 7.30 12.88
N TRP A 25 14.55 7.11 12.58
CA TRP A 25 13.54 8.15 12.77
C TRP A 25 13.38 8.53 14.25
N ILE A 26 13.27 7.54 15.14
CA ILE A 26 13.16 7.78 16.59
C ILE A 26 14.38 8.52 17.14
N ASN A 27 15.60 8.17 16.69
CA ASN A 27 16.82 8.83 17.14
C ASN A 27 16.93 10.29 16.64
N LEU A 28 16.41 10.58 15.44
CA LEU A 28 16.46 11.93 14.86
C LEU A 28 15.38 12.86 15.41
N PHE A 29 14.16 12.35 15.57
CA PHE A 29 13.00 13.17 15.91
C PHE A 29 12.55 13.01 17.37
N GLY A 30 13.00 11.96 18.07
CA GLY A 30 12.50 11.58 19.39
C GLY A 30 11.24 10.70 19.27
N LYS A 31 11.05 9.81 20.26
CA LYS A 31 9.95 8.83 20.25
C LYS A 31 8.57 9.51 20.18
N ASP A 32 8.39 10.61 20.89
CA ASP A 32 7.10 11.32 20.97
C ASP A 32 6.73 12.05 19.66
N ASN A 33 7.68 12.20 18.73
CA ASN A 33 7.48 12.84 17.43
C ASN A 33 7.44 11.82 16.27
N VAL A 34 7.26 10.53 16.58
CA VAL A 34 7.11 9.45 15.59
C VAL A 34 5.93 8.57 15.96
N LEU A 35 4.85 8.65 15.18
CA LEU A 35 3.70 7.77 15.31
C LEU A 35 3.82 6.57 14.37
N ILE A 36 3.77 5.36 14.92
CA ILE A 36 3.77 4.11 14.16
C ILE A 36 2.36 3.51 14.20
N LEU A 37 1.83 3.17 13.03
CA LEU A 37 0.47 2.66 12.86
C LEU A 37 0.51 1.25 12.27
N SER A 38 -0.32 0.34 12.78
CA SER A 38 -0.56 -0.95 12.12
C SER A 38 -1.64 -0.77 11.07
N TYR A 39 -1.29 -1.09 9.83
CA TYR A 39 -2.23 -1.05 8.71
C TYR A 39 -3.41 -2.01 8.95
N GLU A 40 -3.13 -3.19 9.48
CA GLU A 40 -4.14 -4.23 9.77
C GLU A 40 -5.15 -3.76 10.80
N LYS A 41 -4.68 -3.18 11.92
CA LYS A 41 -5.56 -2.60 12.94
C LYS A 41 -6.36 -1.43 12.35
N PHE A 42 -5.69 -0.55 11.60
CA PHE A 42 -6.33 0.62 10.99
C PHE A 42 -7.51 0.25 10.10
N PHE A 43 -7.35 -0.74 9.22
CA PHE A 43 -8.44 -1.18 8.33
C PHE A 43 -9.47 -2.07 9.01
N THR A 44 -9.15 -2.68 10.15
CA THR A 44 -10.13 -3.42 10.98
C THR A 44 -11.07 -2.47 11.70
N ASN A 45 -10.58 -1.34 12.21
CA ASN A 45 -11.39 -0.34 12.89
C ASN A 45 -10.86 1.09 12.69
N VAL A 46 -11.15 1.65 11.51
CA VAL A 46 -10.67 3.00 11.12
C VAL A 46 -11.11 4.05 12.13
N GLN A 47 -12.33 3.97 12.65
CA GLN A 47 -12.86 4.95 13.60
C GLN A 47 -12.03 5.01 14.88
N ARG A 48 -11.56 3.87 15.39
CA ARG A 48 -10.70 3.81 16.58
C ARG A 48 -9.28 4.27 16.26
N GLU A 49 -8.70 3.75 15.19
CA GLU A 49 -7.28 3.90 14.89
C GLU A 49 -6.93 5.27 14.26
N ILE A 50 -7.92 6.06 13.85
CA ILE A 50 -7.69 7.44 13.39
C ILE A 50 -7.48 8.40 14.56
N LEU A 51 -8.03 8.13 15.75
CA LEU A 51 -7.95 9.04 16.89
C LEU A 51 -6.51 9.33 17.35
N PRO A 52 -5.61 8.32 17.48
CA PRO A 52 -4.21 8.57 17.79
C PRO A 52 -3.50 9.48 16.79
N ILE A 53 -3.93 9.50 15.52
CA ILE A 53 -3.36 10.37 14.49
C ILE A 53 -3.71 11.84 14.78
N PHE A 54 -4.96 12.10 15.15
CA PHE A 54 -5.40 13.46 15.48
C PHE A 54 -4.74 13.96 16.77
N ASP A 55 -4.66 13.10 17.79
CA ASP A 55 -3.96 13.40 19.04
C ASP A 55 -2.48 13.72 18.80
N PHE A 56 -1.78 12.87 18.03
CA PHE A 56 -0.38 13.09 17.65
C PHE A 56 -0.16 14.39 16.87
N LEU A 57 -1.12 14.81 16.04
CA LEU A 57 -1.06 16.07 15.29
C LEU A 57 -1.53 17.29 16.12
N GLY A 58 -1.99 17.10 17.36
CA GLY A 58 -2.55 18.17 18.19
C GLY A 58 -3.84 18.77 17.63
N MET A 59 -4.62 17.96 16.89
CA MET A 59 -5.87 18.39 16.27
C MET A 59 -7.09 17.80 16.99
N PRO A 60 -8.23 18.51 17.01
CA PRO A 60 -9.47 17.94 17.53
C PRO A 60 -9.89 16.74 16.68
N PRO A 61 -10.51 15.70 17.28
CA PRO A 61 -10.97 14.54 16.54
C PRO A 61 -11.98 14.96 15.46
N PRO A 62 -12.01 14.27 14.32
CA PRO A 62 -12.77 14.72 13.18
C PRO A 62 -14.28 14.54 13.46
N ALA A 63 -15.04 15.61 13.25
CA ALA A 63 -16.49 15.56 13.36
C ALA A 63 -17.10 15.00 12.05
N ASN A 64 -17.97 14.00 12.17
CA ASN A 64 -18.79 13.45 11.08
C ASN A 64 -18.00 12.89 9.86
N THR A 65 -16.93 12.13 10.10
CA THR A 65 -16.21 11.43 9.02
C THR A 65 -16.95 10.17 8.58
N ASP A 66 -17.06 9.96 7.27
CA ASP A 66 -17.46 8.67 6.71
C ASP A 66 -16.27 7.70 6.69
N TYR A 67 -16.31 6.70 7.57
CA TYR A 67 -15.30 5.65 7.65
C TYR A 67 -15.62 4.42 6.78
N THR A 68 -16.74 4.42 6.06
CA THR A 68 -17.22 3.26 5.30
C THR A 68 -16.76 3.27 3.85
N THR A 69 -16.39 4.43 3.31
CA THR A 69 -15.97 4.55 1.92
C THR A 69 -14.50 4.14 1.74
N ILE A 70 -14.28 2.98 1.12
CA ILE A 70 -12.94 2.49 0.73
C ILE A 70 -12.59 3.02 -0.67
N TYR A 71 -11.58 3.88 -0.73
CA TYR A 71 -10.96 4.33 -1.97
C TYR A 71 -9.86 3.35 -2.41
N ASN A 72 -9.50 3.34 -3.70
CA ASN A 72 -8.42 2.50 -4.27
C ASN A 72 -8.63 0.97 -4.26
N LYS A 73 -9.83 0.49 -4.57
CA LYS A 73 -10.02 -0.94 -4.90
C LYS A 73 -9.12 -1.33 -6.08
N THR A 74 -8.40 -2.44 -5.97
CA THR A 74 -7.53 -2.97 -7.02
C THR A 74 -8.32 -3.18 -8.31
N LYS A 75 -7.85 -2.58 -9.40
CA LYS A 75 -8.47 -2.67 -10.72
C LYS A 75 -7.57 -3.46 -11.66
N ILE A 76 -8.08 -4.58 -12.16
CA ILE A 76 -7.37 -5.40 -13.15
C ILE A 76 -8.07 -5.25 -14.51
N VAL A 77 -7.29 -5.32 -15.59
CA VAL A 77 -7.80 -5.27 -16.96
C VAL A 77 -8.63 -6.52 -17.26
N LYS A 78 -9.89 -6.35 -17.67
CA LYS A 78 -10.85 -7.43 -17.96
C LYS A 78 -10.44 -8.32 -19.13
N HIS A 79 -9.80 -7.74 -20.14
CA HIS A 79 -9.48 -8.41 -21.40
C HIS A 79 -8.01 -8.19 -21.78
N VAL A 80 -7.28 -9.28 -22.02
CA VAL A 80 -5.85 -9.25 -22.40
C VAL A 80 -5.60 -8.37 -23.63
N GLY A 81 -6.53 -8.35 -24.60
CA GLY A 81 -6.44 -7.49 -25.79
C GLY A 81 -6.56 -5.98 -25.51
N CYS A 82 -7.18 -5.59 -24.40
CA CYS A 82 -7.26 -4.17 -23.99
C CYS A 82 -6.02 -3.71 -23.23
N PHE A 83 -5.12 -4.62 -22.84
CA PHE A 83 -3.87 -4.30 -22.17
C PHE A 83 -2.99 -3.39 -23.03
N GLY A 84 -2.91 -3.67 -24.34
CA GLY A 84 -2.18 -2.86 -25.30
C GLY A 84 -2.73 -1.42 -25.40
N ILE A 85 -4.04 -1.23 -25.29
CA ILE A 85 -4.68 0.09 -25.31
C ILE A 85 -4.35 0.89 -24.03
N VAL A 86 -4.29 0.21 -22.88
CA VAL A 86 -3.94 0.84 -21.60
C VAL A 86 -2.46 1.22 -21.53
N MET A 87 -1.58 0.38 -22.08
CA MET A 87 -0.12 0.53 -21.98
C MET A 87 0.52 1.34 -23.12
N ASN A 88 -0.18 1.56 -24.24
CA ASN A 88 0.38 2.26 -25.40
C ASN A 88 0.63 3.76 -25.11
N SER A 89 1.88 4.17 -25.27
CA SER A 89 2.38 5.52 -24.99
C SER A 89 1.77 6.60 -25.91
N ARG A 90 1.37 6.27 -27.14
CA ARG A 90 0.76 7.23 -28.08
C ARG A 90 -0.67 7.59 -27.68
N LEU A 91 -1.43 6.64 -27.16
CA LEU A 91 -2.77 6.86 -26.61
C LEU A 91 -2.75 7.70 -25.32
N ARG A 92 -1.59 7.80 -24.65
CA ARG A 92 -1.41 8.56 -23.41
C ARG A 92 -1.58 10.07 -23.63
N TRP A 93 -1.17 10.59 -24.78
CA TRP A 93 -1.44 11.98 -25.17
C TRP A 93 -2.94 12.21 -25.39
N MET A 94 -3.63 11.29 -26.08
CA MET A 94 -5.07 11.41 -26.32
C MET A 94 -5.89 11.38 -25.02
N ARG A 95 -5.42 10.70 -23.97
CA ARG A 95 -6.05 10.76 -22.63
C ARG A 95 -6.08 12.18 -22.03
N ARG A 96 -5.23 13.11 -22.47
CA ARG A 96 -5.24 14.51 -22.01
C ARG A 96 -6.36 15.34 -22.64
N ILE A 97 -6.76 14.99 -23.85
CA ILE A 97 -7.80 15.69 -24.63
C ILE A 97 -9.16 14.99 -24.58
N THR A 98 -9.22 13.80 -23.96
CA THR A 98 -10.48 13.04 -23.85
C THR A 98 -11.30 13.53 -22.65
N PRO A 99 -12.57 13.90 -22.84
CA PRO A 99 -13.46 14.28 -21.75
C PRO A 99 -13.55 13.22 -20.63
N GLN A 100 -13.69 13.69 -19.39
CA GLN A 100 -13.65 12.82 -18.21
C GLN A 100 -14.73 11.72 -18.21
N PHE A 101 -15.93 12.01 -18.76
CA PHE A 101 -17.00 11.03 -18.83
C PHE A 101 -16.67 9.84 -19.75
N LEU A 102 -16.08 10.08 -20.92
CA LEU A 102 -15.62 9.01 -21.83
C LEU A 102 -14.50 8.20 -21.18
N ARG A 103 -13.55 8.87 -20.52
CA ARG A 103 -12.47 8.21 -19.80
C ARG A 103 -13.01 7.28 -18.72
N ASN A 104 -14.01 7.73 -17.96
CA ASN A 104 -14.64 6.93 -16.91
C ASN A 104 -15.41 5.73 -17.48
N SER A 105 -16.14 5.91 -18.59
CA SER A 105 -16.85 4.82 -19.27
C SER A 105 -15.91 3.76 -19.84
N VAL A 106 -14.86 4.19 -20.54
CA VAL A 106 -13.81 3.31 -21.07
C VAL A 106 -13.09 2.59 -19.93
N ALA A 107 -12.76 3.28 -18.83
CA ALA A 107 -12.15 2.65 -17.67
C ALA A 107 -13.07 1.62 -17.01
N LYS A 108 -14.38 1.87 -16.88
CA LYS A 108 -15.35 0.90 -16.36
C LYS A 108 -15.52 -0.33 -17.27
N PHE A 109 -15.38 -0.15 -18.59
CA PHE A 109 -15.44 -1.24 -19.55
C PHE A 109 -14.16 -2.08 -19.52
N ILE A 110 -12.99 -1.44 -19.42
CA ILE A 110 -11.68 -2.11 -19.48
C ILE A 110 -11.24 -2.68 -18.14
N LEU A 111 -11.59 -2.07 -17.01
CA LEU A 111 -11.11 -2.44 -15.68
C LEU A 111 -12.24 -3.07 -14.85
N ASN A 112 -11.98 -4.20 -14.20
CA ASN A 112 -12.82 -4.77 -13.15
C ASN A 112 -12.16 -4.58 -11.79
N ASN A 113 -12.98 -4.49 -10.75
CA ASN A 113 -12.49 -4.74 -9.40
C ASN A 113 -12.07 -6.20 -9.35
N ALA A 114 -10.83 -6.46 -8.96
CA ALA A 114 -10.33 -7.80 -8.77
C ALA A 114 -9.73 -7.92 -7.38
N SER A 115 -9.77 -9.13 -6.84
CA SER A 115 -8.98 -9.47 -5.66
C SER A 115 -7.49 -9.34 -6.01
N ALA A 116 -6.69 -9.00 -5.01
CA ALA A 116 -5.24 -9.11 -5.14
C ALA A 116 -4.88 -10.55 -5.59
N PRO A 117 -3.84 -10.72 -6.42
CA PRO A 117 -3.40 -12.06 -6.79
C PRO A 117 -3.04 -12.86 -5.52
N ILE A 118 -3.47 -14.12 -5.48
CA ILE A 118 -3.14 -15.03 -4.38
C ILE A 118 -1.65 -15.40 -4.53
N MET A 119 -0.89 -15.26 -3.45
CA MET A 119 0.53 -15.63 -3.41
C MET A 119 0.67 -17.15 -3.35
N ASP A 120 1.69 -17.70 -4.03
CA ASP A 120 2.00 -19.13 -3.91
C ASP A 120 2.44 -19.47 -2.49
N GLU A 121 2.04 -20.65 -1.99
CA GLU A 121 2.32 -21.08 -0.62
C GLU A 121 3.84 -21.13 -0.32
N LYS A 122 4.65 -21.48 -1.33
CA LYS A 122 6.12 -21.51 -1.17
C LYS A 122 6.70 -20.12 -1.02
N ASP A 123 6.21 -19.16 -1.79
CA ASP A 123 6.63 -17.76 -1.72
C ASP A 123 6.20 -17.13 -0.40
N GLN A 124 4.98 -17.42 0.05
CA GLN A 124 4.48 -16.97 1.35
C GLN A 124 5.36 -17.49 2.48
N LYS A 125 5.62 -18.80 2.53
CA LYS A 125 6.46 -19.40 3.56
C LYS A 125 7.88 -18.84 3.54
N PHE A 126 8.45 -18.64 2.35
CA PHE A 126 9.75 -17.99 2.21
C PHE A 126 9.76 -16.59 2.82
N LEU A 127 8.72 -15.77 2.55
CA LEU A 127 8.63 -14.43 3.12
C LEU A 127 8.40 -14.46 4.63
N GLU A 128 7.58 -15.37 5.15
CA GLU A 128 7.40 -15.59 6.59
C GLU A 128 8.73 -15.89 7.27
N ASP A 129 9.52 -16.83 6.72
CA ASP A 129 10.85 -17.17 7.24
C ASP A 129 11.81 -15.96 7.19
N VAL A 130 11.76 -15.16 6.12
CA VAL A 130 12.61 -13.96 5.96
C VAL A 130 12.24 -12.87 6.97
N TYR A 131 10.95 -12.67 7.24
CA TYR A 131 10.45 -11.60 8.12
C TYR A 131 10.22 -12.03 9.57
N MET A 132 10.33 -13.30 9.93
CA MET A 132 10.07 -13.77 11.29
C MET A 132 10.90 -13.01 12.34
N HIS A 133 12.20 -12.83 12.09
CA HIS A 133 13.06 -12.04 12.97
C HIS A 133 12.67 -10.56 12.99
N GLU A 134 12.22 -10.04 11.85
CA GLU A 134 11.81 -8.64 11.70
C GLU A 134 10.56 -8.32 12.52
N ILE A 135 9.57 -9.20 12.48
CA ILE A 135 8.31 -9.06 13.24
C ILE A 135 8.61 -9.03 14.74
N ALA A 136 9.45 -9.94 15.22
CA ALA A 136 9.85 -9.96 16.63
C ALA A 136 10.52 -8.65 17.09
N MET A 137 11.32 -8.03 16.22
CA MET A 137 11.92 -6.72 16.51
C MET A 137 10.90 -5.59 16.48
N LEU A 138 9.88 -5.69 15.62
CA LEU A 138 8.84 -4.67 15.47
C LEU A 138 7.85 -4.64 16.63
N ASP A 139 7.60 -5.79 17.27
CA ASP A 139 6.71 -5.90 18.44
C ASP A 139 7.14 -5.00 19.61
N HIS A 140 8.42 -4.59 19.67
CA HIS A 140 8.89 -3.64 20.69
C HIS A 140 8.38 -2.20 20.49
N TYR A 141 7.83 -1.86 19.32
CA TYR A 141 7.36 -0.51 18.99
C TYR A 141 5.84 -0.33 19.08
N PHE A 142 5.09 -1.42 19.20
CA PHE A 142 3.62 -1.43 19.30
C PHE A 142 3.14 -1.76 20.73
#